data_AF-A0A9D8DM08-F1
#
_entry.id   AF-A0A9D8DM08-F1
#
_cell.length_a   1.000
_cell.length_b   1.000
_cell.length_c   1.000
_cell.angle_alpha   90.00
_cell.angle_beta   90.00
_cell.angle_gamma   90.00
#
_symmetry.space_group_name_H-M   'P 1'
#
loop_
_entity.id
_entity.type
_entity.pdbx_description
1 polymer ?
#
loop_
_entity_poly.entity_id
_entity_poly.type
_entity_poly.pdbx_seq_one_letter_code
_entity_poly.pdbx_strand_id
1 'polypeptide(L)'
;MTTRGPLALVGGAEWTPGCDFDADLLADAGTDVVTVLPTAAAYERPDLVVDRARAWFGGLGARVEVVEVTTRGDAHDPAPVAVARAARFLYVAGGSPMHLLATLRHTPLWEAIVAGHGEGSVVAAAGLSAAVLCDAMVDPRGGGFGVGLGLTDQLTLIPGYDRWSAEKSRRTLQLAPRGLVVAGIPDRTALLRDRSGAWTVAGTGAVKLFRDGEPVGTDELTGRR
;
A
#
# COMPACT_ATOMS: atom_id res chain seq x y z
N MET A 1 -19.66 12.01 -9.03
CA MET A 1 -18.30 12.14 -8.48
C MET A 1 -17.92 10.81 -7.86
N THR A 2 -16.77 10.26 -8.19
CA THR A 2 -16.28 9.01 -7.59
C THR A 2 -16.06 9.23 -6.10
N THR A 3 -16.70 8.43 -5.26
CA THR A 3 -16.61 8.48 -3.79
C THR A 3 -15.36 7.81 -3.23
N ARG A 4 -14.51 7.25 -4.11
CA ARG A 4 -13.32 6.49 -3.73
C ARG A 4 -12.34 7.37 -2.94
N GLY A 5 -11.83 6.81 -1.84
CA GLY A 5 -10.87 7.48 -0.99
C GLY A 5 -9.48 7.60 -1.63
N PRO A 6 -8.59 8.41 -1.04
CA PRO A 6 -7.20 8.44 -1.42
C PRO A 6 -6.50 7.08 -1.24
N LEU A 7 -5.50 6.81 -2.09
CA LEU A 7 -4.63 5.63 -2.01
C LEU A 7 -3.16 6.07 -1.92
N ALA A 8 -2.42 5.55 -0.95
CA ALA A 8 -0.99 5.79 -0.82
C ALA A 8 -0.19 4.49 -0.97
N LEU A 9 0.71 4.46 -1.97
CA LEU A 9 1.63 3.35 -2.21
C LEU A 9 3.04 3.79 -1.77
N VAL A 10 3.48 3.31 -0.62
CA VAL A 10 4.73 3.71 0.02
C VAL A 10 5.84 2.71 -0.28
N GLY A 11 7.01 3.19 -0.73
CA GLY A 11 8.11 2.33 -1.15
C GLY A 11 8.73 1.49 -0.04
N GLY A 12 8.48 1.82 1.24
CA GLY A 12 9.01 1.11 2.40
C GLY A 12 9.64 2.06 3.41
N ALA A 13 10.18 1.49 4.50
CA ALA A 13 10.66 2.24 5.66
C ALA A 13 9.60 3.21 6.21
N GLU A 14 8.34 2.75 6.23
CA GLU A 14 7.21 3.49 6.76
C GLU A 14 7.43 3.86 8.23
N TRP A 15 6.83 4.99 8.62
CA TRP A 15 6.86 5.50 9.99
C TRP A 15 8.27 5.83 10.48
N THR A 16 9.04 6.46 9.59
CA THR A 16 10.39 6.98 9.86
C THR A 16 10.52 8.41 9.31
N PRO A 17 11.51 9.21 9.79
CA PRO A 17 11.69 10.59 9.33
C PRO A 17 11.80 10.69 7.79
N GLY A 18 10.95 11.53 7.19
CA GLY A 18 10.78 11.65 5.74
C GLY A 18 9.44 11.09 5.21
N CYS A 19 8.65 10.44 6.06
CA CYS A 19 7.29 9.98 5.76
C CYS A 19 6.22 11.01 6.15
N ASP A 20 6.55 12.30 6.19
CA ASP A 20 5.66 13.35 6.74
C ASP A 20 4.34 13.51 5.98
N PHE A 21 4.23 12.95 4.77
CA PHE A 21 2.99 12.81 4.01
C PHE A 21 1.88 12.07 4.77
N ASP A 22 2.22 11.29 5.80
CA ASP A 22 1.23 10.65 6.67
C ASP A 22 0.34 11.68 7.42
N ALA A 23 0.84 12.90 7.67
CA ALA A 23 0.05 13.98 8.23
C ALA A 23 -1.02 14.49 7.25
N ASP A 24 -0.67 14.61 5.97
CA ASP A 24 -1.61 14.98 4.91
C ASP A 24 -2.67 13.90 4.70
N LEU A 25 -2.29 12.62 4.77
CA LEU A 25 -3.23 11.48 4.70
C LEU A 25 -4.23 11.48 5.87
N LEU A 26 -3.78 11.82 7.08
CA LEU A 26 -4.65 12.01 8.25
C LEU A 26 -5.65 13.16 8.04
N ALA A 27 -5.15 14.31 7.55
CA ALA A 27 -5.98 15.47 7.24
C ALA A 27 -7.02 15.13 6.16
N ASP A 28 -6.61 14.42 5.12
CA ASP A 28 -7.48 13.94 4.05
C ASP A 28 -8.55 12.98 4.57
N ALA A 29 -8.20 12.06 5.46
CA ALA A 29 -9.16 11.15 6.08
C ALA A 29 -10.14 11.89 7.02
N GLY A 30 -9.76 13.08 7.50
CA GLY A 30 -10.54 13.89 8.44
C GLY A 30 -10.71 13.18 9.79
N THR A 31 -9.63 12.55 10.28
CA THR A 31 -9.62 11.76 11.52
C THR A 31 -8.29 11.89 12.25
N ASP A 32 -8.31 11.68 13.56
CA ASP A 32 -7.16 11.51 14.45
C ASP A 32 -6.85 10.02 14.73
N VAL A 33 -7.42 9.08 13.95
CA VAL A 33 -7.25 7.64 14.15
C VAL A 33 -6.71 6.99 12.87
N VAL A 34 -5.63 6.22 13.03
CA VAL A 34 -5.13 5.33 11.97
C VAL A 34 -5.38 3.88 12.37
N THR A 35 -6.09 3.16 11.52
CA THR A 35 -6.33 1.73 11.67
C THR A 35 -5.20 0.96 10.98
N VAL A 36 -4.34 0.31 11.75
CA VAL A 36 -3.17 -0.42 11.23
C VAL A 36 -3.50 -1.90 11.07
N LEU A 37 -3.22 -2.43 9.89
CA LEU A 37 -3.29 -3.86 9.57
C LEU A 37 -1.85 -4.42 9.52
N PRO A 38 -1.37 -5.08 10.59
CA PRO A 38 -0.01 -5.60 10.69
C PRO A 38 0.14 -7.01 10.08
N THR A 39 -0.85 -7.49 9.33
CA THR A 39 -0.91 -8.89 8.86
C THR A 39 0.37 -9.33 8.15
N ALA A 40 0.95 -8.49 7.29
CA ALA A 40 2.20 -8.82 6.60
C ALA A 40 3.38 -9.09 7.56
N ALA A 41 3.36 -8.49 8.75
CA ALA A 41 4.38 -8.62 9.77
C ALA A 41 4.16 -9.80 10.75
N ALA A 42 3.25 -10.73 10.45
CA ALA A 42 2.93 -11.86 11.33
C ALA A 42 4.17 -12.68 11.76
N TYR A 43 5.22 -12.72 10.94
CA TYR A 43 6.47 -13.44 11.22
C TYR A 43 7.62 -12.54 11.70
N GLU A 44 7.38 -11.23 11.83
CA GLU A 44 8.40 -10.20 12.05
C GLU A 44 8.09 -9.36 13.30
N ARG A 45 7.56 -10.00 14.35
CA ARG A 45 7.16 -9.33 15.61
C ARG A 45 6.14 -8.21 15.34
N PRO A 46 4.88 -8.56 15.04
CA PRO A 46 3.84 -7.58 14.69
C PRO A 46 3.62 -6.56 15.81
N ASP A 47 3.92 -6.90 17.05
CA ASP A 47 3.94 -6.00 18.20
C ASP A 47 4.90 -4.81 18.02
N LEU A 48 6.12 -5.05 17.54
CA LEU A 48 7.11 -3.99 17.31
C LEU A 48 6.73 -3.08 16.13
N VAL A 49 6.04 -3.64 15.13
CA VAL A 49 5.50 -2.90 13.99
C VAL A 49 4.38 -1.97 14.47
N VAL A 50 3.47 -2.47 15.31
CA VAL A 50 2.41 -1.65 15.93
C VAL A 50 2.98 -0.57 16.84
N ASP A 51 3.99 -0.86 17.66
CA ASP A 51 4.61 0.13 18.53
C ASP A 51 5.31 1.25 17.74
N ARG A 52 5.94 0.91 16.60
CA ARG A 52 6.49 1.92 15.68
C ARG A 52 5.38 2.80 15.10
N ALA A 53 4.26 2.21 14.66
CA ALA A 53 3.12 2.98 14.18
C ALA A 53 2.58 3.93 15.26
N ARG A 54 2.41 3.43 16.49
CA ARG A 54 1.95 4.22 17.64
C ARG A 54 2.86 5.40 17.93
N ALA A 55 4.18 5.18 17.93
CA ALA A 55 5.15 6.24 18.16
C ALA A 55 5.09 7.32 17.07
N TRP A 56 5.03 6.89 15.80
CA TRP A 56 4.98 7.79 14.65
C TRP A 56 3.70 8.63 14.60
N PHE A 57 2.54 7.97 14.59
CA PHE A 57 1.26 8.67 14.52
C PHE A 57 0.94 9.44 15.81
N GLY A 58 1.42 8.98 16.96
CA GLY A 58 1.36 9.74 18.21
C GLY A 58 2.12 11.07 18.11
N GLY A 59 3.27 11.10 17.43
CA GLY A 59 3.99 12.33 17.11
C GLY A 59 3.21 13.29 16.19
N LEU A 60 2.27 12.76 15.41
CA LEU A 60 1.35 13.53 14.56
C LEU A 60 0.03 13.89 15.27
N GLY A 61 -0.12 13.54 16.55
CA GLY A 61 -1.34 13.78 17.32
C GLY A 61 -2.48 12.79 17.04
N ALA A 62 -2.19 11.67 16.38
CA ALA A 62 -3.16 10.61 16.07
C ALA A 62 -2.99 9.37 16.96
N ARG A 63 -4.07 8.61 17.12
CA ARG A 63 -4.10 7.31 17.81
C ARG A 63 -4.06 6.17 16.80
N VAL A 64 -3.45 5.06 17.19
CA VAL A 64 -3.44 3.82 16.39
C VAL A 64 -4.43 2.82 16.96
N GLU A 65 -5.37 2.40 16.12
CA GLU A 65 -6.21 1.22 16.32
C GLU A 65 -5.64 0.06 15.50
N VAL A 66 -5.69 -1.16 16.01
CA VAL A 66 -5.05 -2.31 15.35
C VAL A 66 -6.12 -3.29 14.92
N VAL A 67 -6.04 -3.74 13.66
CA VAL A 67 -6.80 -4.88 13.16
C VAL A 67 -5.98 -6.13 13.47
N GLU A 68 -6.29 -6.80 14.58
CA GLU A 68 -5.53 -7.97 15.07
C GLU A 68 -5.77 -9.22 14.19
N VAL A 69 -5.16 -9.21 13.00
CA VAL A 69 -5.28 -10.29 12.01
C VAL A 69 -3.90 -10.74 11.61
N THR A 70 -3.53 -11.94 12.02
CA THR A 70 -2.26 -12.59 11.69
C THR A 70 -2.45 -13.90 10.93
N THR A 71 -3.66 -14.45 10.92
CA THR A 71 -4.01 -15.66 10.19
C THR A 71 -5.22 -15.45 9.28
N ARG A 72 -5.42 -16.37 8.33
CA ARG A 72 -6.61 -16.40 7.48
C ARG A 72 -7.90 -16.61 8.28
N GLY A 73 -7.85 -17.29 9.42
CA GLY A 73 -9.00 -17.49 10.31
C GLY A 73 -9.51 -16.14 10.81
N ASP A 74 -8.60 -15.35 11.38
CA ASP A 74 -8.89 -14.00 11.91
C ASP A 74 -9.53 -13.09 10.85
N ALA A 75 -9.16 -13.24 9.57
CA ALA A 75 -9.73 -12.46 8.46
C ALA A 75 -11.21 -12.77 8.14
N HIS A 76 -11.79 -13.80 8.76
CA HIS A 76 -13.22 -14.13 8.71
C HIS A 76 -13.96 -13.73 9.99
N ASP A 77 -13.24 -13.34 11.05
CA ASP A 77 -13.87 -12.97 12.31
C ASP A 77 -14.60 -11.63 12.17
N PRO A 78 -15.88 -11.54 12.58
CA PRO A 78 -16.66 -10.32 12.39
C PRO A 78 -16.08 -9.08 13.10
N ALA A 79 -15.37 -9.27 14.21
CA ALA A 79 -14.81 -8.18 15.00
C ALA A 79 -13.71 -7.38 14.25
N PRO A 80 -12.59 -8.00 13.79
CA PRO A 80 -11.59 -7.27 13.01
C PRO A 80 -12.15 -6.77 11.66
N VAL A 81 -13.11 -7.48 11.06
CA VAL A 81 -13.79 -7.02 9.84
C VAL A 81 -14.55 -5.72 10.09
N ALA A 82 -15.26 -5.60 11.21
CA ALA A 82 -15.99 -4.38 11.57
C ALA A 82 -15.03 -3.20 11.82
N VAL A 83 -13.90 -3.43 12.49
CA VAL A 83 -12.86 -2.41 12.71
C VAL A 83 -12.33 -1.89 11.36
N ALA A 84 -11.93 -2.80 10.47
CA ALA A 84 -11.43 -2.41 9.14
C ALA A 84 -12.50 -1.70 8.30
N ARG A 85 -13.76 -2.11 8.41
CA ARG A 85 -14.88 -1.49 7.68
C ARG A 85 -15.16 -0.05 8.12
N ALA A 86 -15.00 0.24 9.41
CA ALA A 86 -15.24 1.55 10.01
C ALA A 86 -14.04 2.52 9.86
N ALA A 87 -12.88 2.01 9.46
CA ALA A 87 -11.66 2.79 9.33
C ALA A 87 -11.82 3.93 8.31
N ARG A 88 -11.58 5.17 8.75
CA ARG A 88 -11.47 6.34 7.85
C ARG A 88 -10.09 6.43 7.20
N PHE A 89 -9.08 5.93 7.90
CA PHE A 89 -7.71 5.75 7.39
C PHE A 89 -7.21 4.36 7.79
N LEU A 90 -7.01 3.48 6.81
CA LEU A 90 -6.46 2.15 6.99
C LEU A 90 -5.04 2.07 6.41
N TYR A 91 -4.08 1.60 7.19
CA TYR A 91 -2.68 1.45 6.80
C TYR A 91 -2.25 -0.02 6.88
N VAL A 92 -1.88 -0.61 5.73
CA VAL A 92 -1.32 -1.97 5.66
C VAL A 92 0.19 -1.91 5.82
N ALA A 93 0.69 -2.44 6.94
CA ALA A 93 2.12 -2.43 7.25
C ALA A 93 2.93 -3.26 6.24
N GLY A 94 4.22 -2.95 6.09
CA GLY A 94 5.16 -3.76 5.32
C GLY A 94 5.44 -5.11 5.98
N GLY A 95 5.89 -6.08 5.18
CA GLY A 95 6.28 -7.41 5.64
C GLY A 95 6.18 -8.45 4.52
N SER A 96 5.72 -9.67 4.87
CA SER A 96 5.56 -10.79 3.95
C SER A 96 4.39 -10.61 2.98
N PRO A 97 4.65 -10.40 1.67
CA PRO A 97 3.57 -10.20 0.69
C PRO A 97 2.74 -11.47 0.47
N MET A 98 3.38 -12.64 0.49
CA MET A 98 2.68 -13.91 0.28
C MET A 98 1.73 -14.24 1.42
N HIS A 99 2.12 -13.90 2.65
CA HIS A 99 1.27 -14.11 3.82
C HIS A 99 0.09 -13.16 3.84
N LEU A 100 0.33 -11.87 3.54
CA LEU A 100 -0.74 -10.89 3.39
C LEU A 100 -1.74 -11.34 2.32
N LEU A 101 -1.25 -11.73 1.14
CA LEU A 101 -2.08 -12.20 0.04
C LEU A 101 -2.91 -13.43 0.44
N ALA A 102 -2.27 -14.45 1.03
CA ALA A 102 -2.94 -15.68 1.44
C ALA A 102 -3.98 -15.45 2.55
N THR A 103 -3.74 -14.48 3.42
CA THR A 103 -4.64 -14.13 4.53
C THR A 103 -5.85 -13.34 4.06
N LEU A 104 -5.67 -12.37 3.15
CA LEU A 104 -6.74 -11.44 2.75
C LEU A 104 -7.54 -11.89 1.51
N ARG A 105 -6.93 -12.63 0.58
CA ARG A 105 -7.58 -12.97 -0.69
C ARG A 105 -8.89 -13.73 -0.44
N HIS A 106 -9.99 -13.24 -1.02
CA HIS A 106 -11.33 -13.83 -0.88
C HIS A 106 -11.74 -14.02 0.59
N THR A 107 -11.59 -12.97 1.41
CA THR A 107 -12.07 -12.95 2.79
C THR A 107 -12.98 -11.74 3.05
N PRO A 108 -13.89 -11.83 4.05
CA PRO A 108 -14.72 -10.70 4.45
C PRO A 108 -13.91 -9.45 4.83
N LEU A 109 -12.72 -9.64 5.43
CA LEU A 109 -11.84 -8.52 5.76
C LEU A 109 -11.39 -7.75 4.51
N TRP A 110 -11.00 -8.44 3.44
CA TRP A 110 -10.62 -7.77 2.20
C TRP A 110 -11.80 -7.05 1.56
N GLU A 111 -12.97 -7.69 1.53
CA GLU A 111 -14.20 -7.09 1.03
C GLU A 111 -14.56 -5.81 1.80
N ALA A 112 -14.38 -5.81 3.13
CA ALA A 112 -14.58 -4.64 3.97
C ALA A 112 -13.61 -3.49 3.66
N ILE A 113 -12.33 -3.79 3.42
CA ILE A 113 -11.31 -2.80 3.03
C ILE A 113 -11.67 -2.18 1.67
N VAL A 114 -12.02 -3.01 0.68
CA VAL A 114 -12.43 -2.55 -0.66
C VAL A 114 -13.68 -1.67 -0.58
N ALA A 115 -14.68 -2.08 0.20
CA ALA A 115 -15.91 -1.31 0.39
C ALA A 115 -15.64 0.04 1.06
N GLY A 116 -14.87 0.06 2.17
CA GLY A 116 -14.50 1.29 2.86
C GLY A 116 -13.75 2.25 1.93
N HIS A 117 -12.77 1.76 1.19
CA HIS A 117 -12.05 2.57 0.22
C HIS A 117 -12.96 3.11 -0.90
N GLY A 118 -13.90 2.30 -1.41
CA GLY A 118 -14.90 2.73 -2.39
C GLY A 118 -15.84 3.84 -1.88
N GLU A 119 -15.98 3.95 -0.55
CA GLU A 119 -16.84 4.90 0.15
C GLU A 119 -16.07 6.10 0.74
N GLY A 120 -14.77 6.19 0.51
CA GLY A 120 -13.99 7.39 0.82
C GLY A 120 -12.87 7.19 1.85
N SER A 121 -12.72 6.00 2.42
CA SER A 121 -11.62 5.71 3.33
C SER A 121 -10.27 5.81 2.63
N VAL A 122 -9.34 6.50 3.29
CA VAL A 122 -7.94 6.52 2.88
C VAL A 122 -7.35 5.13 3.10
N VAL A 123 -6.67 4.58 2.10
CA VAL A 123 -5.90 3.35 2.24
C VAL A 123 -4.44 3.65 1.94
N ALA A 124 -3.54 3.23 2.83
CA ALA A 124 -2.11 3.25 2.60
C ALA A 124 -1.54 1.83 2.71
N ALA A 125 -0.46 1.55 2.00
CA ALA A 125 0.30 0.33 2.17
C ALA A 125 1.78 0.59 1.94
N ALA A 126 2.63 -0.14 2.66
CA ALA A 126 4.07 0.03 2.59
C ALA A 126 4.81 -1.20 2.05
N GLY A 127 5.89 -0.93 1.34
CA GLY A 127 6.81 -1.95 0.85
C GLY A 127 6.12 -2.96 -0.06
N LEU A 128 6.37 -4.25 0.19
CA LEU A 128 5.78 -5.32 -0.62
C LEU A 128 4.27 -5.46 -0.42
N SER A 129 3.71 -4.97 0.69
CA SER A 129 2.26 -4.93 0.90
C SER A 129 1.59 -3.98 -0.08
N ALA A 130 2.24 -2.87 -0.45
CA ALA A 130 1.72 -1.97 -1.49
C ALA A 130 1.61 -2.67 -2.84
N ALA A 131 2.63 -3.45 -3.24
CA ALA A 131 2.58 -4.24 -4.47
C ALA A 131 1.46 -5.29 -4.45
N VAL A 132 1.15 -5.86 -3.27
CA VAL A 132 0.03 -6.80 -3.09
C VAL A 132 -1.33 -6.14 -3.31
N LEU A 133 -1.47 -4.83 -3.10
CA LEU A 133 -2.75 -4.12 -3.34
C LEU A 133 -3.03 -3.88 -4.83
N CYS A 134 -2.03 -3.98 -5.70
CA CYS A 134 -2.21 -3.87 -7.15
C CYS A 134 -2.81 -5.15 -7.75
N ASP A 135 -3.34 -5.10 -8.98
CA ASP A 135 -3.78 -6.29 -9.72
C ASP A 135 -2.60 -7.22 -10.05
N ALA A 136 -1.49 -6.64 -10.49
CA ALA A 136 -0.21 -7.33 -10.66
C ALA A 136 0.70 -6.99 -9.48
N MET A 137 1.30 -8.00 -8.85
CA MET A 137 2.25 -7.82 -7.76
C MET A 137 3.64 -8.31 -8.17
N VAL A 138 4.67 -7.53 -7.89
CA VAL A 138 6.07 -7.95 -8.11
C VAL A 138 6.47 -9.03 -7.11
N ASP A 139 7.00 -10.15 -7.60
CA ASP A 139 7.69 -11.14 -6.76
C ASP A 139 9.11 -10.64 -6.46
N PRO A 140 9.43 -10.31 -5.18
CA PRO A 140 10.74 -9.78 -4.82
C PRO A 140 11.89 -10.76 -5.05
N ARG A 141 11.64 -12.07 -5.19
CA ARG A 141 12.67 -13.11 -5.37
C ARG A 141 13.22 -13.14 -6.80
N GLY A 142 12.35 -12.95 -7.79
CA GLY A 142 12.69 -13.17 -9.21
C GLY A 142 12.35 -12.01 -10.15
N GLY A 143 11.63 -10.98 -9.68
CA GLY A 143 11.15 -9.87 -10.50
C GLY A 143 10.01 -10.25 -11.45
N GLY A 144 9.43 -11.45 -11.32
CA GLY A 144 8.22 -11.84 -12.03
C GLY A 144 6.97 -11.19 -11.42
N PHE A 145 5.81 -11.42 -12.04
CA PHE A 145 4.53 -10.87 -11.57
C PHE A 145 3.59 -12.00 -11.16
N GLY A 146 3.03 -11.86 -9.96
CA GLY A 146 1.88 -12.62 -9.49
C GLY A 146 0.60 -11.79 -9.57
N VAL A 147 -0.53 -12.41 -9.20
CA VAL A 147 -1.81 -11.72 -9.05
C VAL A 147 -1.91 -11.18 -7.62
N GLY A 148 -2.15 -9.88 -7.48
CA GLY A 148 -2.40 -9.22 -6.20
C GLY A 148 -3.87 -9.20 -5.83
N LEU A 149 -4.24 -8.32 -4.90
CA LEU A 149 -5.60 -8.20 -4.34
C LEU A 149 -6.51 -7.28 -5.16
N GLY A 150 -5.94 -6.44 -6.03
CA GLY A 150 -6.71 -5.68 -7.02
C GLY A 150 -7.51 -4.49 -6.48
N LEU A 151 -6.90 -3.71 -5.57
CA LEU A 151 -7.45 -2.41 -5.16
C LEU A 151 -7.33 -1.36 -6.26
N THR A 152 -6.23 -1.41 -7.02
CA THR A 152 -5.96 -0.58 -8.21
C THR A 152 -5.42 -1.42 -9.37
N ASP A 153 -5.82 -1.06 -10.58
CA ASP A 153 -5.44 -1.71 -11.85
C ASP A 153 -4.49 -0.87 -12.71
N GLN A 154 -4.16 0.35 -12.25
CA GLN A 154 -3.46 1.37 -13.06
C GLN A 154 -1.96 1.10 -13.17
N LEU A 155 -1.40 0.49 -12.13
CA LEU A 155 0.03 0.24 -12.01
C LEU A 155 0.32 -0.92 -11.06
N THR A 156 1.56 -1.39 -11.12
CA THR A 156 2.25 -2.17 -10.09
C THR A 156 3.47 -1.38 -9.62
N LEU A 157 4.09 -1.80 -8.51
CA LEU A 157 5.30 -1.14 -8.01
C LEU A 157 6.43 -2.10 -7.62
N ILE A 158 7.64 -1.54 -7.65
CA ILE A 158 8.87 -2.07 -7.08
C ILE A 158 9.19 -1.22 -5.84
N PRO A 159 8.94 -1.73 -4.62
CA PRO A 159 9.25 -1.02 -3.38
C PRO A 159 10.76 -1.04 -3.07
N GLY A 160 11.22 -0.02 -2.35
CA GLY A 160 12.62 0.18 -1.97
C GLY A 160 13.54 0.25 -3.18
N TYR A 161 13.06 0.91 -4.24
CA TYR A 161 13.70 0.90 -5.57
C TYR A 161 15.16 1.37 -5.56
N ASP A 162 15.52 2.23 -4.62
CA ASP A 162 16.87 2.71 -4.35
C ASP A 162 17.85 1.59 -3.94
N ARG A 163 17.35 0.45 -3.46
CA ARG A 163 18.14 -0.71 -3.05
C ARG A 163 18.27 -1.78 -4.15
N TRP A 164 17.58 -1.60 -5.28
CA TRP A 164 17.58 -2.59 -6.36
C TRP A 164 18.79 -2.40 -7.28
N SER A 165 19.37 -3.51 -7.74
CA SER A 165 20.38 -3.45 -8.80
C SER A 165 19.75 -3.10 -10.14
N ALA A 166 20.49 -2.43 -11.01
CA ALA A 166 20.04 -2.08 -12.36
C ALA A 166 19.59 -3.32 -13.16
N GLU A 167 20.28 -4.45 -12.98
CA GLU A 167 19.94 -5.72 -13.63
C GLU A 167 18.59 -6.26 -13.15
N LYS A 168 18.33 -6.26 -11.83
CA LYS A 168 17.07 -6.73 -11.26
C LYS A 168 15.90 -5.85 -11.71
N SER A 169 16.10 -4.53 -11.72
CA SER A 169 15.11 -3.58 -12.22
C SER A 169 14.82 -3.81 -13.70
N ARG A 170 15.86 -3.90 -14.55
CA ARG A 170 15.71 -4.18 -15.98
C ARG A 170 14.95 -5.48 -16.24
N ARG A 171 15.30 -6.56 -15.54
CA ARG A 171 14.63 -7.85 -15.67
C ARG A 171 13.14 -7.75 -15.31
N THR A 172 12.82 -7.06 -14.23
CA THR A 172 11.43 -6.86 -13.79
C THR A 172 10.64 -6.09 -14.84
N LEU A 173 11.21 -5.02 -15.41
CA LEU A 173 10.58 -4.26 -16.48
C LEU A 173 10.37 -5.10 -17.75
N GLN A 174 11.31 -5.98 -18.09
CA GLN A 174 11.17 -6.90 -19.24
C GLN A 174 10.10 -7.97 -19.05
N LEU A 175 9.82 -8.35 -17.79
CA LEU A 175 8.79 -9.34 -17.45
C LEU A 175 7.40 -8.71 -17.26
N ALA A 176 7.30 -7.38 -17.27
CA ALA A 176 6.04 -6.68 -17.08
C ALA A 176 5.06 -7.04 -18.19
N PRO A 177 3.79 -7.34 -17.87
CA PRO A 177 2.74 -7.43 -18.87
C PRO A 177 2.70 -6.18 -19.76
N ARG A 178 2.45 -6.37 -21.05
CA ARG A 178 2.39 -5.25 -22.00
C ARG A 178 1.39 -4.18 -21.56
N GLY A 179 1.81 -2.92 -21.62
CA GLY A 179 1.01 -1.76 -21.24
C GLY A 179 0.90 -1.50 -19.73
N LEU A 180 1.32 -2.44 -18.87
CA LEU A 180 1.32 -2.23 -17.42
C LEU A 180 2.37 -1.17 -17.04
N VAL A 181 1.95 -0.19 -16.25
CA VAL A 181 2.88 0.77 -15.66
C VAL A 181 3.54 0.15 -14.42
N VAL A 182 4.87 0.17 -14.38
CA VAL A 182 5.67 -0.27 -13.24
C VAL A 182 6.29 0.96 -12.57
N ALA A 183 5.96 1.19 -11.29
CA ALA A 183 6.50 2.27 -10.49
C ALA A 183 7.67 1.80 -9.62
N GLY A 184 8.87 2.30 -9.86
CA GLY A 184 9.98 2.22 -8.90
C GLY A 184 9.81 3.27 -7.82
N ILE A 185 9.50 2.85 -6.59
CA ILE A 185 9.27 3.75 -5.44
C ILE A 185 10.37 3.52 -4.40
N PRO A 186 11.25 4.51 -4.14
CA PRO A 186 12.26 4.43 -3.09
C PRO A 186 11.65 4.34 -1.68
N ASP A 187 12.45 3.93 -0.70
CA ASP A 187 12.06 4.05 0.71
C ASP A 187 11.66 5.50 1.06
N ARG A 188 10.75 5.65 2.04
CA ARG A 188 10.26 6.95 2.54
C ARG A 188 9.77 7.88 1.44
N THR A 189 9.18 7.28 0.40
CA THR A 189 8.59 7.96 -0.75
C THR A 189 7.24 7.30 -1.01
N ALA A 190 6.24 8.11 -1.34
CA ALA A 190 4.90 7.65 -1.62
C ALA A 190 4.45 8.13 -3.00
N LEU A 191 3.73 7.24 -3.71
CA LEU A 191 2.91 7.60 -4.85
C LEU A 191 1.47 7.67 -4.37
N LEU A 192 0.88 8.86 -4.41
CA LEU A 192 -0.41 9.20 -3.81
C LEU A 192 -1.45 9.41 -4.90
N ARG A 193 -2.59 8.74 -4.80
CA ARG A 193 -3.77 8.96 -5.64
C ARG A 193 -4.81 9.72 -4.83
N ASP A 194 -5.22 10.88 -5.30
CA ASP A 194 -6.28 11.65 -4.65
C ASP A 194 -7.69 11.14 -5.03
N ARG A 195 -8.72 11.82 -4.51
CA ARG A 195 -10.14 11.51 -4.78
C ARG A 195 -10.56 11.77 -6.23
N SER A 196 -9.87 12.68 -6.92
CA SER A 196 -10.08 12.95 -8.34
C SER A 196 -9.45 11.86 -9.23
N GLY A 197 -8.54 11.06 -8.66
CA GLY A 197 -7.78 10.04 -9.34
C GLY A 197 -6.42 10.54 -9.88
N ALA A 198 -6.04 11.78 -9.57
CA ALA A 198 -4.74 12.32 -9.92
C ALA A 198 -3.65 11.72 -9.03
N TRP A 199 -2.49 11.48 -9.63
CA TRP A 199 -1.33 10.91 -8.95
C TRP A 199 -0.24 11.94 -8.68
N THR A 200 0.24 12.00 -7.45
CA THR A 200 1.33 12.87 -7.01
C THR A 200 2.39 12.07 -6.25
N VAL A 201 3.58 12.65 -6.12
CA VAL A 201 4.71 12.05 -5.39
C VAL A 201 4.96 12.86 -4.12
N ALA A 202 5.20 12.16 -3.01
CA ALA A 202 5.56 12.77 -1.73
C ALA A 202 6.71 12.00 -1.05
N GLY A 203 7.36 12.64 -0.08
CA GLY A 203 8.47 12.07 0.68
C GLY A 203 9.85 12.46 0.15
N THR A 204 10.84 11.62 0.40
CA THR A 204 12.26 11.99 0.28
C THR A 204 12.91 11.65 -1.07
N GLY A 205 12.32 10.74 -1.84
CA GLY A 205 12.85 10.24 -3.10
C GLY A 205 12.03 10.65 -4.33
N ALA A 206 12.50 10.19 -5.49
CA ALA A 206 11.82 10.37 -6.77
C ALA A 206 11.26 9.03 -7.27
N VAL A 207 9.96 9.00 -7.57
CA VAL A 207 9.32 7.84 -8.22
C VAL A 207 9.71 7.81 -9.69
N LYS A 208 10.02 6.61 -10.19
CA LYS A 208 10.25 6.38 -11.63
C LYS A 208 9.16 5.48 -12.18
N LEU A 209 8.45 5.92 -13.21
CA LEU A 209 7.41 5.14 -13.86
C LEU A 209 7.91 4.63 -15.20
N PHE A 210 7.55 3.39 -15.52
CA PHE A 210 7.92 2.75 -16.77
C PHE A 210 6.71 2.05 -17.40
N ARG A 211 6.55 2.17 -18.72
CA ARG A 211 5.60 1.37 -19.51
C ARG A 211 6.36 0.72 -20.66
N ASP A 212 6.21 -0.59 -20.82
CA ASP A 212 6.90 -1.36 -21.86
C ASP A 212 8.42 -1.12 -21.91
N GLY A 213 9.03 -0.82 -20.74
CA GLY A 213 10.46 -0.52 -20.59
C GLY A 213 10.84 0.95 -20.76
N GLU A 214 9.93 1.80 -21.21
CA GLU A 214 10.18 3.23 -21.46
C GLU A 214 9.69 4.11 -20.29
N PRO A 215 10.41 5.19 -19.94
CA PRO A 215 9.97 6.13 -18.91
C PRO A 215 8.65 6.83 -19.28
N VAL A 216 7.75 6.98 -18.30
CA VAL A 216 6.48 7.70 -18.45
C VAL A 216 6.23 8.66 -17.28
N GLY A 217 5.30 9.61 -17.46
CA GLY A 217 4.84 10.52 -16.41
C GLY A 217 3.65 9.96 -15.62
N THR A 218 3.25 10.66 -14.55
CA THR A 218 2.07 10.30 -13.74
C THR A 218 0.75 10.51 -14.48
N ASP A 219 0.74 11.34 -15.53
CA ASP A 219 -0.37 11.55 -16.45
C ASP A 219 -0.74 10.29 -17.25
N GLU A 220 0.19 9.35 -17.39
CA GLU A 220 -0.02 8.07 -18.04
C GLU A 220 -0.71 7.02 -17.15
N LEU A 221 -0.86 7.30 -15.84
CA LEU A 221 -1.59 6.45 -14.91
C LEU A 221 -3.11 6.60 -15.16
N THR A 222 -3.56 5.95 -16.23
CA THR A 222 -4.94 5.97 -16.69
C THR A 222 -5.58 4.62 -16.37
N GLY A 223 -6.61 4.61 -15.52
CA GLY A 223 -7.39 3.41 -15.28
C GLY A 223 -8.65 3.66 -14.46
N ARG A 224 -9.43 2.60 -14.25
CA ARG A 224 -10.80 2.71 -13.74
C ARG A 224 -10.88 2.50 -12.23
N ARG A 225 -9.86 1.91 -11.61
CA ARG A 225 -9.83 1.58 -10.17
C ARG A 225 -8.61 2.13 -9.46
#